data_AF-A0A958S9T9-F1
#
_entry.id   AF-A0A958S9T9-F1
#
_cell.length_a   1.000
_cell.length_b   1.000
_cell.length_c   1.000
_cell.angle_alpha   90.00
_cell.angle_beta   90.00
_cell.angle_gamma   90.00
#
_symmetry.space_group_name_H-M   'P 1'
#
loop_
_entity.id
_entity.type
_entity.pdbx_description
1 polymer ?
#
loop_
_entity_poly.entity_id
_entity_poly.type
_entity_poly.pdbx_seq_one_letter_code
_entity_poly.pdbx_strand_id
1 'polypeptide(L)'
;MQSIFKGLFVVIGLWGAQVLAQIPMDVTCKDGDCLRYGWNVNDTYGRYLGEALCVNGDCSTFGWHEIIAGRPTQEVVCTDNSCFGSGWVHRDHRGDWLHELTCDIDHSGETYPARNCLKYGWTVRHRQGGATRSECTHQDCTLYGWTTRYDNGVVETVSCLGGGCFVTGWTVRFSHH
;
A
#
# COMPACT_ATOMS: atom_id res chain seq x y z
N MET A 1 -9.78 -16.11 -28.96
CA MET A 1 -8.60 -15.65 -28.18
C MET A 1 -8.97 -14.37 -27.45
N GLN A 2 -9.40 -14.48 -26.20
CA GLN A 2 -9.64 -13.33 -25.31
C GLN A 2 -8.88 -13.63 -24.03
N SER A 3 -7.65 -13.11 -23.92
CA SER A 3 -6.90 -13.16 -22.67
C SER A 3 -7.47 -12.12 -21.72
N ILE A 4 -8.15 -12.60 -20.68
CA ILE A 4 -8.66 -11.80 -19.57
C ILE A 4 -7.46 -11.38 -18.72
N PHE A 5 -6.95 -10.16 -18.93
CA PHE A 5 -5.96 -9.53 -18.03
C PHE A 5 -6.68 -9.01 -16.78
N LYS A 6 -6.87 -9.88 -15.79
CA LYS A 6 -7.18 -9.50 -14.41
C LYS A 6 -5.86 -9.29 -13.66
N GLY A 7 -5.16 -8.20 -13.95
CA GLY A 7 -3.99 -7.73 -13.20
C GLY A 7 -4.48 -6.81 -12.07
N LEU A 8 -4.39 -7.19 -10.80
CA LEU A 8 -3.20 -7.25 -9.94
C LEU A 8 -2.91 -5.87 -9.37
N PHE A 9 -3.05 -5.76 -8.05
CA PHE A 9 -3.19 -4.49 -7.35
C PHE A 9 -2.46 -4.58 -6.01
N VAL A 10 -1.54 -3.67 -5.82
CA VAL A 10 -0.55 -3.61 -4.74
C VAL A 10 -0.28 -2.12 -4.61
N VAL A 11 -0.10 -1.50 -3.46
CA VAL A 11 0.74 -2.05 -2.40
C VAL A 11 0.41 -1.53 -0.98
N ILE A 12 -0.44 -0.53 -0.80
CA ILE A 12 -0.69 0.01 0.56
C ILE A 12 -2.18 0.25 0.87
N GLY A 13 -3.11 -0.23 0.04
CA GLY A 13 -4.55 -0.09 0.37
C GLY A 13 -5.59 -0.48 -0.68
N LEU A 14 -5.41 -1.57 -1.44
CA LEU A 14 -6.31 -1.89 -2.56
C LEU A 14 -6.81 -3.34 -2.50
N TRP A 15 -8.05 -3.57 -2.03
CA TRP A 15 -9.26 -3.73 -2.86
C TRP A 15 -10.49 -4.09 -2.02
N GLY A 16 -11.59 -3.39 -2.29
CA GLY A 16 -12.94 -3.92 -2.07
C GLY A 16 -13.29 -4.94 -3.17
N ALA A 17 -13.57 -6.18 -2.75
CA ALA A 17 -14.52 -7.10 -3.36
C ALA A 17 -14.31 -7.72 -4.76
N GLN A 18 -13.14 -7.69 -5.41
CA GLN A 18 -12.90 -8.55 -6.59
C GLN A 18 -11.71 -9.48 -6.42
N VAL A 19 -12.00 -10.59 -5.74
CA VAL A 19 -11.34 -11.90 -5.87
C VAL A 19 -11.04 -12.13 -7.35
N LEU A 20 -9.79 -12.44 -7.71
CA LEU A 20 -9.42 -13.41 -8.77
C LEU A 20 -7.94 -13.38 -9.19
N ALA A 21 -7.07 -12.64 -8.52
CA ALA A 21 -5.62 -12.84 -8.68
C ALA A 21 -4.87 -12.42 -7.41
N GLN A 22 -4.99 -13.22 -6.34
CA GLN A 22 -4.09 -13.21 -5.18
C GLN A 22 -2.70 -13.71 -5.60
N ILE A 23 -2.06 -12.98 -6.50
CA ILE A 23 -0.75 -13.34 -7.04
C ILE A 23 0.28 -12.78 -6.08
N PRO A 24 1.20 -13.61 -5.56
CA PRO A 24 2.34 -13.12 -4.81
C PRO A 24 3.15 -12.09 -5.60
N MET A 25 3.59 -11.03 -4.93
CA MET A 25 4.26 -9.90 -5.58
C MET A 25 5.55 -9.54 -4.84
N ASP A 26 6.51 -9.06 -5.61
CA ASP A 26 7.78 -8.57 -5.12
C ASP A 26 7.89 -7.08 -5.48
N VAL A 27 8.15 -6.27 -4.47
CA VAL A 27 8.31 -4.82 -4.58
C VAL A 27 9.77 -4.49 -4.36
N THR A 28 10.33 -3.65 -5.22
CA THR A 28 11.74 -3.25 -5.16
C THR A 28 11.85 -1.74 -5.21
N CYS A 29 12.60 -1.17 -4.26
CA CYS A 29 12.86 0.26 -4.22
C CYS A 29 13.76 0.69 -5.38
N LYS A 30 13.46 1.84 -5.98
CA LYS A 30 14.35 2.48 -6.95
C LYS A 30 15.48 3.16 -6.19
N ASP A 31 16.71 2.98 -6.66
CA ASP A 31 17.93 3.59 -6.10
C ASP A 31 18.09 3.44 -4.57
N GLY A 32 17.54 2.35 -3.99
CA GLY A 32 17.65 2.05 -2.57
C GLY A 32 16.81 2.93 -1.64
N ASP A 33 15.87 3.72 -2.17
CA ASP A 33 14.98 4.56 -1.38
C ASP A 33 13.61 4.68 -2.05
N CYS A 34 12.66 3.88 -1.57
CA CYS A 34 11.29 3.86 -2.07
C CYS A 34 10.57 5.19 -1.87
N LEU A 35 10.86 5.91 -0.78
CA LEU A 35 10.13 7.12 -0.43
C LEU A 35 10.63 8.34 -1.18
N ARG A 36 11.85 8.26 -1.73
CA ARG A 36 12.42 9.30 -2.58
C ARG A 36 12.22 9.05 -4.07
N TYR A 37 12.40 7.81 -4.51
CA TYR A 37 12.46 7.48 -5.94
C TYR A 37 11.28 6.63 -6.42
N GLY A 38 10.45 6.12 -5.51
CA GLY A 38 9.36 5.20 -5.81
C GLY A 38 9.83 3.75 -5.90
N TRP A 39 8.98 2.88 -6.40
CA TRP A 39 9.22 1.43 -6.42
C TRP A 39 8.67 0.76 -7.67
N ASN A 40 9.21 -0.40 -8.00
CA ASN A 40 8.67 -1.29 -9.02
C ASN A 40 7.91 -2.43 -8.36
N VAL A 41 6.86 -2.89 -9.03
CA VAL A 41 6.05 -4.04 -8.61
C VAL A 41 6.15 -5.11 -9.69
N ASN A 42 6.65 -6.27 -9.31
CA ASN A 42 6.74 -7.45 -10.17
C ASN A 42 6.01 -8.63 -9.51
N ASP A 43 5.64 -9.63 -10.29
CA ASP A 43 5.14 -10.87 -9.71
C ASP A 43 6.32 -11.75 -9.32
N THR A 44 6.07 -12.84 -8.62
CA THR A 44 7.15 -13.77 -8.23
C THR A 44 7.83 -14.48 -9.40
N TYR A 45 7.36 -14.28 -10.64
CA TYR A 45 8.01 -14.76 -11.86
C TYR A 45 8.82 -13.65 -12.56
N GLY A 46 8.94 -12.48 -11.94
CA GLY A 46 9.67 -11.33 -12.47
C GLY A 46 8.93 -10.57 -13.58
N ARG A 47 7.64 -10.84 -13.81
CA ARG A 47 6.85 -10.06 -14.77
C ARG A 47 6.49 -8.72 -14.15
N TYR A 48 6.74 -7.66 -14.91
CA TYR A 48 6.38 -6.29 -14.54
C TYR A 48 4.87 -6.11 -14.44
N LEU A 49 4.42 -5.50 -13.34
CA LEU A 49 3.01 -5.25 -13.05
C LEU A 49 2.70 -3.76 -12.96
N GLY A 50 3.67 -2.97 -12.53
CA GLY A 50 3.53 -1.53 -12.41
C GLY A 50 4.64 -0.91 -11.57
N GLU A 51 4.50 0.37 -11.31
CA GLU A 51 5.43 1.16 -10.52
C GLU A 51 4.71 2.28 -9.78
N ALA A 52 5.36 2.78 -8.74
CA ALA A 52 5.06 4.06 -8.14
C ALA A 52 6.14 5.09 -8.48
N LEU A 53 5.71 6.32 -8.70
CA LEU A 53 6.57 7.49 -8.93
C LEU A 53 6.25 8.56 -7.90
N CYS A 54 7.25 8.95 -7.10
CA CYS A 54 7.05 9.98 -6.08
C CYS A 54 6.76 11.35 -6.71
N VAL A 55 5.75 12.02 -6.19
CA VAL A 55 5.47 13.42 -6.53
C VAL A 55 6.56 14.29 -5.88
N ASN A 56 7.17 15.18 -6.67
CA ASN A 56 8.26 16.07 -6.23
C ASN A 56 9.45 15.35 -5.54
N GLY A 57 9.67 14.06 -5.84
CA GLY A 57 10.75 13.28 -5.25
C GLY A 57 10.56 12.94 -3.77
N ASP A 58 9.34 13.03 -3.24
CA ASP A 58 9.02 12.65 -1.87
C ASP A 58 7.59 12.08 -1.76
N CYS A 59 7.52 10.75 -1.77
CA CYS A 59 6.30 9.99 -1.62
C CYS A 59 5.67 10.16 -0.22
N SER A 60 6.47 10.45 0.81
CA SER A 60 5.99 10.54 2.19
C SER A 60 5.29 11.86 2.48
N THR A 61 5.66 12.91 1.75
CA THR A 61 5.11 14.27 1.90
C THR A 61 4.04 14.58 0.85
N PHE A 62 4.27 14.23 -0.42
CA PHE A 62 3.41 14.66 -1.53
C PHE A 62 2.58 13.52 -2.15
N GLY A 63 2.92 12.27 -1.85
CA GLY A 63 2.27 11.10 -2.42
C GLY A 63 2.93 10.65 -3.72
N TRP A 64 2.22 9.82 -4.50
CA TRP A 64 2.81 9.16 -5.67
C TRP A 64 1.78 8.91 -6.77
N HIS A 65 2.27 8.75 -7.99
CA HIS A 65 1.51 8.21 -9.10
C HIS A 65 1.70 6.70 -9.21
N GLU A 66 0.60 5.97 -9.35
CA GLU A 66 0.61 4.53 -9.57
C GLU A 66 0.40 4.25 -11.06
N ILE A 67 1.40 3.69 -11.72
CA ILE A 67 1.34 3.27 -13.11
C ILE A 67 1.20 1.75 -13.13
N ILE A 68 0.01 1.27 -13.47
CA ILE A 68 -0.29 -0.15 -13.52
C ILE A 68 -0.35 -0.60 -14.99
N ALA A 69 0.31 -1.71 -15.31
CA ALA A 69 0.37 -2.22 -16.68
C ALA A 69 -1.03 -2.42 -17.27
N GLY A 70 -1.31 -1.72 -18.37
CA GLY A 70 -2.59 -1.79 -19.08
C GLY A 70 -3.74 -1.02 -18.43
N ARG A 71 -3.49 -0.14 -17.46
CA ARG A 71 -4.51 0.70 -16.82
C ARG A 71 -4.14 2.20 -16.86
N PRO A 72 -5.13 3.10 -16.76
CA PRO A 72 -4.85 4.52 -16.52
C PRO A 72 -4.10 4.73 -15.21
N THR A 73 -3.21 5.71 -15.19
CA THR A 73 -2.49 6.15 -13.99
C THR A 73 -3.46 6.56 -12.88
N GLN A 74 -3.14 6.18 -11.66
CA GLN A 74 -3.86 6.59 -10.46
C GLN A 74 -2.97 7.47 -9.59
N GLU A 75 -3.56 8.20 -8.65
CA GLU A 75 -2.85 9.17 -7.83
C GLU A 75 -3.13 8.94 -6.35
N VAL A 76 -2.08 8.83 -5.57
CA VAL A 76 -2.12 8.86 -4.11
C VAL A 76 -1.68 10.24 -3.64
N VAL A 77 -2.53 10.89 -2.84
CA VAL A 77 -2.29 12.24 -2.31
C VAL A 77 -2.24 12.18 -0.78
N CYS A 78 -1.14 12.64 -0.18
CA CYS A 78 -1.01 12.68 1.27
C CYS A 78 -1.99 13.68 1.90
N THR A 79 -2.54 13.30 3.05
CA THR A 79 -3.29 14.21 3.92
C THR A 79 -2.31 15.02 4.76
N ASP A 80 -2.56 16.32 4.94
CA ASP A 80 -1.72 17.24 5.73
C ASP A 80 -0.22 17.20 5.41
N ASN A 81 0.14 16.95 4.14
CA ASN A 81 1.53 16.76 3.68
C ASN A 81 2.28 15.67 4.47
N SER A 82 1.58 14.65 4.97
CA SER A 82 2.19 13.55 5.71
C SER A 82 1.40 12.25 5.49
N CYS A 83 1.81 11.47 4.50
CA CYS A 83 1.16 10.19 4.21
C CYS A 83 1.22 9.25 5.42
N PHE A 84 2.36 9.14 6.08
CA PHE A 84 2.54 8.18 7.17
C PHE A 84 2.18 8.72 8.57
N GLY A 85 1.94 10.03 8.69
CA GLY A 85 1.42 10.65 9.91
C GLY A 85 -0.09 10.83 9.89
N SER A 86 -0.68 11.25 8.76
CA SER A 86 -2.10 11.58 8.65
C SER A 86 -2.89 10.61 7.79
N GLY A 87 -2.24 9.87 6.89
CA GLY A 87 -2.88 9.01 5.90
C GLY A 87 -2.89 9.67 4.52
N TRP A 88 -3.64 9.07 3.59
CA TRP A 88 -3.71 9.54 2.22
C TRP A 88 -5.00 9.13 1.53
N VAL A 89 -5.24 9.76 0.39
CA VAL A 89 -6.38 9.50 -0.47
C VAL A 89 -5.91 8.95 -1.79
N HIS A 90 -6.54 7.86 -2.25
CA HIS A 90 -6.34 7.34 -3.59
C HIS A 90 -7.41 7.86 -4.56
N ARG A 91 -6.98 8.32 -5.73
CA ARG A 91 -7.81 8.88 -6.79
C ARG A 91 -7.55 8.17 -8.11
N ASP A 92 -8.58 8.07 -8.94
CA ASP A 92 -8.39 7.58 -10.30
C ASP A 92 -7.84 8.68 -11.24
N HIS A 93 -7.61 8.31 -12.50
CA HIS A 93 -7.16 9.22 -13.57
C HIS A 93 -8.05 10.45 -13.81
N ARG A 94 -9.27 10.49 -13.27
CA ARG A 94 -10.19 11.63 -13.37
C ARG A 94 -10.15 12.51 -12.12
N GLY A 95 -9.38 12.11 -11.11
CA GLY A 95 -9.35 12.73 -9.80
C GLY A 95 -10.49 12.28 -8.88
N ASP A 96 -11.28 11.28 -9.30
CA ASP A 96 -12.37 10.77 -8.47
C ASP A 96 -11.80 9.96 -7.31
N TRP A 97 -12.33 10.22 -6.11
CA TRP A 97 -11.98 9.46 -4.91
C TRP A 97 -12.31 7.97 -5.06
N LEU A 98 -11.37 7.10 -4.68
CA LEU A 98 -11.51 5.64 -4.69
C LEU A 98 -11.59 5.07 -3.28
N HIS A 99 -10.63 5.42 -2.45
CA HIS A 99 -10.57 5.03 -1.04
C HIS A 99 -9.67 6.00 -0.28
N GLU A 100 -9.86 6.01 1.03
CA GLU A 100 -9.11 6.82 1.98
C GLU A 100 -8.42 5.91 2.97
N LEU A 101 -7.17 6.19 3.28
CA LEU A 101 -6.40 5.52 4.31
C LEU A 101 -6.18 6.49 5.46
N THR A 102 -6.39 6.00 6.68
CA THR A 102 -6.18 6.75 7.90
C THR A 102 -5.23 6.00 8.82
N CYS A 103 -4.19 6.69 9.32
CA CYS A 103 -3.26 6.10 10.28
C CYS A 103 -3.94 5.84 11.63
N ASP A 104 -3.65 4.68 12.21
CA ASP A 104 -4.07 4.32 13.55
C ASP A 104 -3.26 5.13 14.59
N ILE A 105 -3.80 5.21 15.81
CA ILE A 105 -3.25 5.97 16.93
C ILE A 105 -2.60 5.05 17.96
N ASP A 106 -1.73 5.61 18.80
CA ASP A 106 -1.31 4.93 20.01
C ASP A 106 -2.49 4.72 20.98
N HIS A 107 -2.60 3.52 21.53
CA HIS A 107 -3.58 3.16 22.56
C HIS A 107 -2.96 3.06 23.96
N SER A 108 -1.69 3.45 24.14
CA SER A 108 -0.95 3.44 25.41
C SER A 108 -1.47 4.42 26.48
N GLY A 109 -2.55 5.15 26.22
CA GLY A 109 -3.25 5.98 27.21
C GLY A 109 -2.77 7.44 27.28
N GLU A 110 -2.04 7.92 26.28
CA GLU A 110 -1.65 9.33 26.19
C GLU A 110 -2.86 10.26 25.94
N THR A 111 -2.80 11.47 26.47
CA THR A 111 -3.87 12.48 26.33
C THR A 111 -4.01 12.99 24.88
N TYR A 112 -2.96 12.89 24.07
CA TYR A 112 -2.93 13.30 22.67
C TYR A 112 -2.12 12.29 21.85
N PRO A 113 -2.71 11.12 21.53
CA PRO A 113 -1.96 10.06 20.88
C PRO A 113 -1.56 10.48 19.46
N ALA A 114 -0.27 10.36 19.17
CA ALA A 114 0.25 10.59 17.83
C ALA A 114 -0.24 9.50 16.87
N ARG A 115 -0.68 9.89 15.67
CA ARG A 115 -0.95 8.97 14.57
C ARG A 115 0.36 8.57 13.91
N ASN A 116 0.50 7.28 13.59
CA ASN A 116 1.63 6.80 12.83
C ASN A 116 1.28 5.47 12.13
N CYS A 117 1.10 5.53 10.82
CA CYS A 117 0.79 4.37 10.00
C CYS A 117 1.87 3.29 10.11
N LEU A 118 3.14 3.69 10.13
CA LEU A 118 4.28 2.77 10.10
C LEU A 118 4.60 2.13 11.45
N LYS A 119 3.93 2.58 12.52
CA LYS A 119 4.06 2.01 13.87
C LYS A 119 2.82 1.25 14.30
N TYR A 120 1.64 1.84 14.09
CA TYR A 120 0.38 1.31 14.63
C TYR A 120 -0.50 0.64 13.57
N GLY A 121 -0.17 0.78 12.28
CA GLY A 121 -1.00 0.31 11.19
C GLY A 121 -2.01 1.38 10.75
N TRP A 122 -2.99 0.95 9.96
CA TRP A 122 -3.93 1.85 9.30
C TRP A 122 -5.22 1.16 8.94
N THR A 123 -6.25 1.97 8.71
CA THR A 123 -7.53 1.53 8.19
C THR A 123 -7.78 2.17 6.83
N VAL A 124 -8.20 1.36 5.85
CA VAL A 124 -8.65 1.83 4.53
C VAL A 124 -10.16 1.78 4.47
N ARG A 125 -10.78 2.88 4.06
CA ARG A 125 -12.22 2.98 3.78
C ARG A 125 -12.45 3.10 2.29
N HIS A 126 -13.25 2.20 1.74
CA HIS A 126 -13.54 2.16 0.31
C HIS A 126 -14.78 2.98 -0.03
N ARG A 127 -14.78 3.60 -1.23
CA ARG A 127 -15.94 4.38 -1.71
C ARG A 127 -17.24 3.61 -1.79
N GLN A 128 -17.15 2.32 -2.09
CA GLN A 128 -18.31 1.44 -2.21
C GLN A 128 -18.78 0.89 -0.85
N GLY A 129 -18.16 1.32 0.25
CA GLY A 129 -18.36 0.74 1.58
C GLY A 129 -17.37 -0.38 1.88
N GLY A 130 -17.36 -0.82 3.14
CA GLY A 130 -16.38 -1.76 3.68
C GLY A 130 -15.10 -1.06 4.16
N ALA A 131 -14.34 -1.78 4.97
CA ALA A 131 -13.07 -1.30 5.47
C ALA A 131 -12.07 -2.47 5.54
N THR A 132 -10.80 -2.15 5.34
CA THR A 132 -9.71 -3.12 5.57
C THR A 132 -8.76 -2.56 6.59
N ARG A 133 -8.22 -3.43 7.44
CA ARG A 133 -7.31 -3.02 8.51
C ARG A 133 -5.96 -3.68 8.32
N SER A 134 -4.91 -2.86 8.42
CA SER A 134 -3.53 -3.29 8.39
C SER A 134 -2.90 -3.09 9.76
N GLU A 135 -2.14 -4.08 10.22
CA GLU A 135 -1.48 -4.09 11.52
C GLU A 135 0.02 -4.30 11.33
N CYS A 136 0.84 -3.44 11.93
CA CYS A 136 2.29 -3.58 11.88
C CYS A 136 2.76 -4.77 12.72
N THR A 137 3.65 -5.58 12.15
CA THR A 137 4.34 -6.62 12.90
C THR A 137 5.29 -5.99 13.91
N HIS A 138 5.22 -6.41 15.17
CA HIS A 138 6.01 -5.86 16.28
C HIS A 138 5.95 -4.33 16.43
N GLN A 139 4.83 -3.71 16.03
CA GLN A 139 4.66 -2.25 16.03
C GLN A 139 5.70 -1.50 15.16
N ASP A 140 6.27 -2.17 14.14
CA ASP A 140 7.19 -1.54 13.20
C ASP A 140 7.03 -2.16 11.81
N CYS A 141 6.22 -1.50 10.99
CA CYS A 141 5.99 -1.86 9.61
C CYS A 141 7.22 -1.67 8.73
N THR A 142 8.15 -0.79 9.11
CA THR A 142 9.31 -0.45 8.29
C THR A 142 10.38 -1.53 8.32
N LEU A 143 10.47 -2.25 9.43
CA LEU A 143 11.46 -3.29 9.65
C LEU A 143 10.88 -4.70 9.48
N TYR A 144 9.65 -4.94 9.96
CA TYR A 144 9.07 -6.29 10.01
C TYR A 144 7.94 -6.53 9.03
N GLY A 145 7.38 -5.48 8.44
CA GLY A 145 6.21 -5.57 7.57
C GLY A 145 4.89 -5.54 8.33
N TRP A 146 3.81 -5.95 7.66
CA TRP A 146 2.45 -5.82 8.18
C TRP A 146 1.54 -6.92 7.67
N THR A 147 0.37 -7.02 8.29
CA THR A 147 -0.70 -7.90 7.83
C THR A 147 -1.96 -7.10 7.60
N THR A 148 -2.60 -7.26 6.46
CA THR A 148 -3.87 -6.64 6.11
C THR A 148 -4.97 -7.69 6.11
N ARG A 149 -6.05 -7.43 6.86
CA ARG A 149 -7.23 -8.28 6.93
C ARG A 149 -8.36 -7.66 6.13
N TYR A 150 -8.93 -8.46 5.25
CA TYR A 150 -10.06 -8.09 4.40
C TYR A 150 -11.37 -8.64 4.97
N ASP A 151 -12.48 -7.93 4.72
CA ASP A 151 -13.83 -8.32 5.18
C ASP A 151 -14.26 -9.71 4.67
N ASN A 152 -13.66 -10.21 3.58
CA ASN A 152 -13.93 -11.51 2.99
C ASN A 152 -13.07 -12.66 3.59
N GLY A 153 -12.33 -12.40 4.67
CA GLY A 153 -11.47 -13.39 5.34
C GLY A 153 -10.10 -13.61 4.68
N VAL A 154 -9.82 -12.94 3.55
CA VAL A 154 -8.48 -12.94 2.96
C VAL A 154 -7.52 -12.20 3.88
N VAL A 155 -6.32 -12.74 4.01
CA VAL A 155 -5.21 -12.09 4.71
C VAL A 155 -4.08 -11.88 3.74
N GLU A 156 -3.59 -10.65 3.70
CA GLU A 156 -2.39 -10.26 3.00
C GLU A 156 -1.26 -10.08 4.02
N THR A 157 -0.12 -10.71 3.77
CA THR A 157 1.08 -10.57 4.59
C THR A 157 2.15 -9.89 3.76
N VAL A 158 2.65 -8.78 4.29
CA VAL A 158 3.79 -8.06 3.75
C VAL A 158 5.01 -8.33 4.62
N SER A 159 6.12 -8.69 3.98
CA SER A 159 7.39 -8.94 4.66
C SER A 159 8.51 -8.13 4.02
N CYS A 160 9.20 -7.34 4.82
CA CYS A 160 10.32 -6.53 4.37
C CYS A 160 11.49 -7.40 3.90
N LEU A 161 12.16 -6.96 2.84
CA LEU A 161 13.46 -7.49 2.43
C LEU A 161 14.55 -6.94 3.38
N GLY A 162 15.75 -7.53 3.33
CA GLY A 162 16.87 -7.12 4.19
C GLY A 162 17.18 -5.62 4.05
N GLY A 163 17.35 -4.92 5.18
CA GLY A 163 17.57 -3.46 5.20
C GLY A 163 16.30 -2.63 5.40
N GLY A 164 15.11 -3.25 5.43
CA GLY A 164 13.83 -2.59 5.69
C GLY A 164 13.00 -2.41 4.42
N CYS A 165 11.68 -2.30 4.60
CA CYS A 165 10.71 -2.24 3.51
C CYS A 165 11.02 -1.07 2.57
N PHE A 166 11.22 0.14 3.10
CA PHE A 166 11.38 1.35 2.28
C PHE A 166 12.80 1.60 1.77
N VAL A 167 13.74 0.71 2.06
CA VAL A 167 15.13 0.77 1.57
C VAL A 167 15.33 -0.23 0.44
N THR A 168 14.97 -1.49 0.66
CA THR A 168 15.22 -2.56 -0.31
C THR A 168 13.95 -2.96 -1.06
N GLY A 169 12.82 -2.96 -0.37
CA GLY A 169 11.55 -3.45 -0.88
C GLY A 169 10.94 -4.50 0.03
N TRP A 170 9.87 -5.14 -0.43
CA TRP A 170 9.11 -6.11 0.35
C TRP A 170 8.41 -7.13 -0.55
N THR A 171 7.97 -8.22 0.04
CA THR A 171 7.15 -9.22 -0.64
C THR A 171 5.73 -9.18 -0.11
N VAL A 172 4.77 -9.53 -0.96
CA VAL A 172 3.35 -9.61 -0.62
C VAL A 172 2.86 -11.02 -0.89
N ARG A 173 2.20 -11.61 0.12
CA ARG A 173 1.65 -12.97 0.08
C ARG A 173 0.20 -12.93 0.54
N PHE A 174 -0.60 -13.86 0.02
CA PHE A 174 -2.01 -13.97 0.38
C PHE A 174 -2.31 -15.34 0.97
N SER A 175 -3.20 -15.39 1.95
CA SER A 175 -3.75 -16.60 2.53
C SER A 175 -5.25 -16.46 2.79
N HIS A 176 -5.92 -17.59 2.96
CA HIS A 176 -7.29 -17.67 3.43
C HIS A 176 -7.28 -18.27 4.84
N HIS A 177 -7.99 -17.63 5.76
CA HIS A 177 -8.32 -18.20 7.06
C HIS A 177 -9.72 -18.83 7.05
#